data_AF-A0A1Y3PVM1-F1
#
_entry.id   AF-A0A1Y3PVM1-F1
#
_cell.length_a   1.000
_cell.length_b   1.000
_cell.length_c   1.000
_cell.angle_alpha   90.00
_cell.angle_beta   90.00
_cell.angle_gamma   90.00
#
_symmetry.space_group_name_H-M   'P 1'
#
loop_
_entity.id
_entity.type
_entity.pdbx_description
1 polymer ?
#
loop_
_entity_poly.entity_id
_entity_poly.type
_entity_poly.pdbx_seq_one_letter_code
_entity_poly.pdbx_strand_id
1 'polypeptide(L)' 'MACMSDNHQPTQEPLSGKQLLQEIERLRIRLYKQVDQDPSAFSDPQILKLSQRLDELITLYVQNQSRNRR' A
#
# COMPACT_ATOMS: atom_id res chain seq x y z
N MET A 1 -14.51 35.64 20.99
CA MET A 1 -15.25 35.05 19.86
C MET A 1 -14.29 34.97 18.67
N ALA A 2 -13.70 33.80 18.43
CA ALA A 2 -12.94 33.49 17.22
C ALA A 2 -12.98 31.97 17.06
N CYS A 3 -13.94 31.52 16.26
CA CYS A 3 -14.04 30.15 15.79
C CYS A 3 -13.15 29.96 14.56
N MET A 4 -12.89 28.70 14.23
CA MET A 4 -12.41 28.20 12.94
C MET A 4 -10.90 28.32 12.69
N SER A 5 -10.19 27.24 13.01
CA SER A 5 -9.09 26.78 12.17
C SER A 5 -9.37 25.32 11.84
N ASP A 6 -10.15 25.15 10.78
CA ASP A 6 -10.20 23.95 9.96
C ASP A 6 -8.79 23.61 9.48
N ASN A 7 -8.07 22.81 10.26
CA ASN A 7 -6.97 22.01 9.74
C ASN A 7 -7.51 20.58 9.59
N HIS A 8 -8.31 20.38 8.55
CA HIS A 8 -8.49 19.05 7.95
C HIS A 8 -7.15 18.64 7.32
N GLN A 9 -6.18 18.32 8.17
CA GLN A 9 -5.11 17.40 7.80
C GLN A 9 -5.83 16.12 7.36
N PRO A 10 -5.61 15.57 6.15
CA PRO A 10 -6.05 14.22 5.88
C PRO A 10 -5.26 13.35 6.85
N THR A 11 -5.87 13.01 7.97
CA THR A 11 -5.38 12.02 8.92
C THR A 11 -5.28 10.76 8.08
N GLN A 12 -4.07 10.47 7.59
CA GLN A 12 -3.73 9.16 7.09
C GLN A 12 -3.80 8.26 8.31
N GLU A 13 -5.01 7.87 8.69
CA GLU A 13 -5.20 6.88 9.73
C GLU A 13 -4.34 5.69 9.33
N PRO A 14 -3.45 5.23 10.22
CA PRO A 14 -2.60 4.10 9.91
C PRO A 14 -3.53 2.96 9.54
N LEU A 15 -3.49 2.54 8.27
CA LEU A 15 -4.30 1.44 7.76
C LEU A 15 -4.17 0.29 8.75
N SER A 16 -5.31 -0.17 9.26
CA SER A 16 -5.33 -1.33 10.16
C SER A 16 -4.63 -2.50 9.47
N GLY A 17 -4.04 -3.42 10.26
CA GLY A 17 -3.33 -4.57 9.70
C GLY A 17 -4.18 -5.36 8.69
N LYS A 18 -5.51 -5.41 8.88
CA LYS A 18 -6.45 -6.04 7.94
C LYS A 18 -6.58 -5.28 6.62
N GLN A 19 -6.66 -3.94 6.66
CA GLN A 19 -6.71 -3.11 5.46
C GLN A 19 -5.41 -3.19 4.65
N LEU A 20 -4.26 -3.23 5.33
CA LEU A 20 -2.95 -3.43 4.67
C LEU A 20 -2.89 -4.76 3.94
N LEU A 21 -3.31 -5.86 4.56
CA LEU A 21 -3.36 -7.17 3.90
C LEU A 21 -4.27 -7.17 2.68
N GLN A 22 -5.45 -6.54 2.77
CA GLN A 22 -6.37 -6.44 1.64
C GLN A 22 -5.76 -5.67 0.48
N GLU A 23 -5.06 -4.58 0.75
CA GLU A 23 -4.42 -3.77 -0.29
C GLU A 23 -3.20 -4.48 -0.90
N ILE A 24 -2.40 -5.19 -0.08
CA ILE A 24 -1.31 -6.08 -0.54
C ILE A 24 -1.86 -7.13 -1.51
N GLU A 25 -2.92 -7.86 -1.11
CA GLU A 25 -3.50 -8.91 -1.95
C GLU A 25 -4.09 -8.34 -3.24
N ARG A 26 -4.77 -7.18 -3.16
CA ARG A 26 -5.30 -6.49 -4.34
C ARG A 26 -4.21 -6.10 -5.33
N LEU A 27 -3.12 -5.50 -4.84
CA LEU A 27 -1.99 -5.10 -5.68
C LEU A 27 -1.27 -6.30 -6.29
N ARG A 28 -1.08 -7.37 -5.50
CA ARG A 28 -0.51 -8.64 -5.98
C ARG A 28 -1.33 -9.24 -7.12
N ILE A 29 -2.66 -9.32 -6.97
CA ILE A 29 -3.55 -9.84 -8.02
C ILE A 29 -3.46 -8.97 -9.28
N ARG A 30 -3.43 -7.64 -9.13
CA ARG A 30 -3.32 -6.71 -10.26
C ARG A 30 -1.99 -6.91 -11.01
N LEU A 31 -0.87 -6.96 -10.29
CA LEU A 31 0.45 -7.22 -10.86
C LEU A 31 0.48 -8.56 -11.59
N TYR A 32 -0.03 -9.61 -10.95
CA TYR A 32 -0.09 -10.94 -11.55
C TYR A 32 -0.87 -10.89 -12.88
N LYS A 33 -2.07 -10.29 -12.90
CA LYS A 33 -2.86 -10.19 -14.13
C LYS A 33 -2.16 -9.43 -15.26
N GLN A 34 -1.43 -8.36 -14.92
CA GLN A 34 -0.74 -7.56 -15.93
C GLN A 34 0.49 -8.27 -16.49
N VAL A 35 1.22 -9.00 -15.66
CA VAL A 35 2.41 -9.76 -16.06
C VAL A 35 2.06 -11.08 -16.74
N ASP A 36 1.00 -11.76 -16.30
CA ASP A 36 0.52 -13.03 -16.86
C ASP A 36 0.05 -12.86 -18.31
N GLN A 37 -0.50 -11.68 -18.64
CA GLN A 37 -0.92 -11.35 -20.00
C GLN A 37 0.24 -10.95 -20.91
N ASP A 38 1.32 -10.39 -20.35
CA ASP A 38 2.49 -9.96 -21.11
C ASP A 38 3.76 -10.05 -20.24
N PRO A 39 4.63 -11.05 -20.45
CA PRO A 39 5.87 -11.17 -19.71
C PRO A 39 6.87 -10.03 -19.99
N SER A 40 6.70 -9.26 -21.08
CA SER A 40 7.51 -8.07 -21.33
C SER A 40 7.08 -6.87 -20.47
N ALA A 41 5.91 -6.96 -19.81
CA ALA A 41 5.41 -5.95 -18.89
C ALA A 41 6.26 -5.80 -17.61
N PHE A 42 7.18 -6.72 -17.31
CA PHE A 42 8.14 -6.53 -16.21
C PHE A 42 9.04 -5.31 -16.39
N SER A 43 9.27 -4.91 -17.64
CA SER A 43 10.03 -3.69 -17.98
C SER A 43 9.16 -2.43 -18.01
N ASP A 44 7.85 -2.55 -17.84
CA ASP A 44 6.93 -1.41 -17.85
C ASP A 44 7.13 -0.57 -16.56
N PRO A 45 7.44 0.74 -16.67
CA PRO A 45 7.61 1.61 -15.52
C PRO A 45 6.43 1.64 -14.55
N GLN A 46 5.20 1.42 -15.02
CA GLN A 46 4.00 1.34 -14.17
C GLN A 46 3.98 0.03 -13.37
N ILE A 47 4.37 -1.09 -13.96
CA ILE A 47 4.47 -2.38 -13.26
C ILE A 47 5.57 -2.31 -12.20
N LEU A 48 6.70 -1.69 -12.52
CA LEU A 48 7.76 -1.44 -11.55
C LEU A 48 7.28 -0.58 -10.38
N LYS A 49 6.55 0.51 -10.63
CA LYS A 49 5.96 1.35 -9.57
C LYS A 49 4.96 0.58 -8.70
N LEU A 50 4.12 -0.25 -9.32
CA LEU A 50 3.16 -1.08 -8.59
C LEU A 50 3.88 -2.14 -7.73
N SER A 51 4.98 -2.72 -8.23
CA SER A 51 5.82 -3.65 -7.47
C SER A 51 6.45 -2.96 -6.27
N GLN A 52 7.06 -1.78 -6.47
CA GLN A 52 7.65 -1.00 -5.38
C GLN A 52 6.61 -0.66 -4.31
N ARG A 53 5.39 -0.29 -4.73
CA ARG A 53 4.30 0.00 -3.81
C ARG A 53 3.87 -1.23 -3.01
N LEU A 54 3.88 -2.41 -3.62
CA LEU A 54 3.60 -3.67 -2.93
C LEU A 54 4.65 -3.94 -1.85
N ASP A 55 5.93 -3.74 -2.16
CA ASP A 55 7.05 -3.93 -1.22
C ASP A 55 6.97 -2.97 -0.02
N GLU A 56 6.60 -1.70 -0.26
CA GLU A 56 6.36 -0.72 0.80
C GLU A 56 5.26 -1.17 1.77
N LEU A 57 4.13 -1.65 1.24
CA LEU A 57 3.00 -2.08 2.05
C LEU A 57 3.32 -3.34 2.86
N ILE A 58 4.05 -4.30 2.27
CA ILE A 58 4.55 -5.48 2.99
C ILE A 58 5.47 -5.07 4.12
N THR A 59 6.42 -4.17 3.85
CA THR A 59 7.36 -3.65 4.86
C THR A 59 6.60 -2.99 6.01
N LEU A 60 5.64 -2.14 5.70
CA LEU A 60 4.83 -1.44 6.70
C LEU A 60 3.98 -2.42 7.52
N TYR A 61 3.42 -3.46 6.88
CA TYR A 61 2.68 -4.51 7.56
C TYR A 61 3.57 -5.31 8.54
N VAL A 62 4.77 -5.72 8.10
CA VAL A 62 5.74 -6.44 8.94
C VAL A 62 6.21 -5.58 10.12
N GLN A 63 6.46 -4.29 9.90
CA GLN A 63 6.82 -3.36 10.97
C GLN A 63 5.69 -3.18 11.98
N ASN A 64 4.44 -3.05 11.53
CA ASN A 64 3.27 -2.97 12.39
C ASN A 64 3.06 -4.24 13.22
N GLN A 65 3.26 -5.42 12.61
CA GLN A 65 3.24 -6.69 13.36
C GLN A 65 4.34 -6.78 14.41
N SER A 66 5.57 -6.35 14.07
CA SER A 66 6.72 -6.39 14.97
C SER A 66 6.53 -5.47 16.17
N ARG A 67 5.85 -4.32 15.98
CA ARG A 67 5.49 -3.39 17.06
C ARG A 67 4.41 -3.94 18.00
N ASN A 68 3.44 -4.70 17.49
CA ASN A 68 2.38 -5.30 18.32
C ASN A 68 2.83 -6.52 19.14
N ARG A 69 4.05 -7.02 18.94
CA ARG A 69 4.60 -8.18 19.69
C ARG A 69 5.58 -7.80 20.81
N ARG A 70 5.85 -6.51 21.01
CA ARG A 70 6.61 -5.98 22.16
C ARG A 70 5.66 -5.41 23.18
#